data_AF-A0AAF0P8H8-F1
#
_entry.id   AF-A0AAF0P8H8-F1
#
_cell.length_a   1.000
_cell.length_b   1.000
_cell.length_c   1.000
_cell.angle_alpha   90.00
_cell.angle_beta   90.00
_cell.angle_gamma   90.00
#
_symmetry.space_group_name_H-M   'P 1'
#
loop_
_entity.id
_entity.type
_entity.pdbx_description
1 polymer ?
#
loop_
_entity_poly.entity_id
_entity_poly.type
_entity_poly.pdbx_seq_one_letter_code
_entity_poly.pdbx_strand_id
1 'polypeptide(L)' 'MTEPTCKLVCTGCGLELAYRERSLAERAAELHQLRDSEHVTFIVPPDWSPEEPVTHC' A
#
# COMPACT_ATOMS: atom_id res chain seq x y z
N MET A 1 11.47 9.01 17.02
CA MET A 1 11.13 7.88 16.14
C MET A 1 11.16 8.41 14.71
N THR A 2 11.77 7.71 13.76
CA THR A 2 11.85 8.16 12.35
C THR A 2 10.49 8.03 11.67
N GLU A 3 10.12 9.07 10.92
CA GLU A 3 8.86 9.15 10.17
C GLU A 3 8.85 8.13 9.02
N PRO A 4 7.67 7.59 8.65
CA PRO A 4 7.55 6.74 7.47
C PRO A 4 7.86 7.54 6.21
N THR A 5 8.51 6.90 5.25
CA THR A 5 8.90 7.50 3.97
C THR A 5 7.94 7.13 2.83
N CYS A 6 7.12 6.10 3.04
CA CYS A 6 6.11 5.66 2.09
C CYS A 6 4.99 4.86 2.79
N LYS A 7 3.92 4.60 2.04
CA LYS A 7 2.78 3.78 2.44
C LYS A 7 2.46 2.79 1.34
N LEU A 8 2.25 1.52 1.70
CA LEU A 8 1.70 0.50 0.83
C LEU A 8 0.18 0.52 0.94
N VAL A 9 -0.51 0.57 -0.20
CA VAL A 9 -1.97 0.60 -0.30
C VAL A 9 -2.44 -0.55 -1.18
N CYS A 10 -3.42 -1.33 -0.74
CA CYS A 10 -4.08 -2.40 -1.50
C CYS A 10 -5.51 -1.98 -1.81
N THR A 11 -5.86 -1.83 -3.09
CA THR A 11 -7.24 -1.46 -3.48
C THR A 11 -8.21 -2.63 -3.45
N GLY A 12 -7.72 -3.88 -3.49
CA GLY A 12 -8.59 -5.06 -3.41
C GLY A 12 -9.07 -5.37 -1.99
N CYS A 13 -8.34 -4.92 -0.98
CA CYS A 13 -8.54 -5.31 0.41
C CYS A 13 -8.62 -4.14 1.40
N GLY A 14 -8.40 -2.91 0.94
CA GLY A 14 -8.39 -1.71 1.78
C GLY A 14 -7.20 -1.65 2.76
N LEU A 15 -6.14 -2.42 2.52
CA LEU A 15 -4.94 -2.41 3.35
C LEU A 15 -4.17 -1.09 3.16
N GLU A 16 -3.78 -0.46 4.26
CA GLU A 16 -2.88 0.69 4.28
C GLU A 16 -1.79 0.47 5.34
N LEU A 17 -0.52 0.40 4.92
CA LEU A 17 0.61 0.14 5.81
C LEU A 17 1.76 1.11 5.56
N ALA A 18 2.19 1.84 6.59
CA ALA A 18 3.30 2.77 6.51
C ALA A 18 4.65 2.07 6.67
N TYR A 19 5.62 2.44 5.83
CA TYR A 19 6.98 1.91 5.84
C TYR A 19 8.02 3.02 5.93
N ARG A 20 9.11 2.74 6.65
CA ARG A 20 10.29 3.62 6.71
C ARG A 20 11.24 3.41 5.54
N GLU A 21 11.29 2.21 5.01
CA GLU A 21 12.15 1.84 3.90
C GLU A 21 11.31 1.34 2.74
N ARG A 22 11.55 1.90 1.55
CA ARG A 22 10.81 1.53 0.34
C ARG A 22 10.99 0.05 -0.02
N SER A 23 12.19 -0.49 0.19
CA SER A 23 12.49 -1.91 -0.04
C SER A 23 11.61 -2.86 0.77
N LEU A 24 11.23 -2.48 2.00
CA LEU A 24 10.30 -3.26 2.83
C LEU A 24 8.87 -3.20 2.28
N ALA A 25 8.44 -2.03 1.80
CA ALA A 25 7.14 -1.88 1.15
C ALA A 25 7.07 -2.69 -0.15
N GLU A 26 8.14 -2.69 -0.96
CA GLU A 26 8.27 -3.49 -2.19
C GLU A 26 8.18 -4.97 -1.88
N ARG A 27 8.94 -5.46 -0.88
CA ARG A 27 8.87 -6.86 -0.48
C ARG A 27 7.49 -7.28 0.02
N ALA A 28 6.82 -6.41 0.77
CA ALA A 28 5.46 -6.65 1.24
C ALA A 28 4.46 -6.67 0.08
N ALA A 29 4.61 -5.77 -0.91
CA ALA A 29 3.79 -5.76 -2.11
C ALA A 29 3.94 -7.06 -2.92
N GLU A 30 5.17 -7.54 -3.13
CA GLU A 30 5.44 -8.81 -3.82
C GLU A 30 4.76 -9.99 -3.10
N LEU A 31 4.92 -10.09 -1.78
CA LEU A 31 4.31 -11.16 -0.99
C LEU A 31 2.78 -11.10 -1.02
N HIS A 32 2.22 -9.89 -1.01
CA HIS A 32 0.77 -9.68 -1.08
C HIS A 32 0.23 -10.08 -2.45
N GLN A 33 0.91 -9.71 -3.54
CA GLN A 33 0.55 -10.07 -4.91
C GLN A 33 0.61 -11.59 -5.15
N LEU A 34 1.61 -12.27 -4.55
CA LEU A 34 1.74 -13.72 -4.63
C LEU A 34 0.59 -14.45 -3.92
N ARG A 35 0.05 -13.86 -2.86
CA ARG A 35 -1.08 -14.41 -2.11
C ARG A 35 -2.40 -14.21 -2.85
N ASP A 36 -2.63 -13.00 -3.35
CA ASP A 36 -3.88 -12.59 -3.97
C ASP A 36 -3.60 -11.83 -5.28
N SER A 37 -3.56 -12.57 -6.40
CA SER A 37 -3.18 -12.00 -7.69
C SER A 37 -4.17 -10.97 -8.25
N GLU A 38 -5.40 -10.93 -7.74
CA GLU A 38 -6.43 -9.95 -8.10
C GLU A 38 -6.27 -8.63 -7.34
N HIS A 39 -5.50 -8.61 -6.24
CA HIS A 39 -5.23 -7.38 -5.52
C HIS A 39 -4.20 -6.55 -6.27
N VAL A 40 -4.48 -5.25 -6.43
CA VAL A 40 -3.52 -4.27 -6.94
C VAL A 40 -2.97 -3.49 -5.76
N THR A 41 -1.65 -3.47 -5.64
CA THR A 41 -0.94 -2.73 -4.59
C THR A 41 -0.14 -1.56 -5.14
N PHE A 42 -0.10 -0.46 -4.38
CA PHE A 42 0.60 0.78 -4.73
C PHE A 42 1.51 1.20 -3.58
N ILE A 43 2.72 1.67 -3.91
CA ILE A 43 3.62 2.30 -2.95
C ILE A 43 3.58 3.80 -3.20
N VAL A 44 2.96 4.51 -2.27
CA VAL A 44 2.65 5.94 -2.37
C VAL A 44 3.40 6.74 -1.28
N PRO A 45 3.50 8.08 -1.41
CA PRO A 45 3.96 8.94 -0.31
C PRO A 45 3.15 8.73 0.98
N PRO A 46 3.73 8.98 2.16
CA PRO A 46 3.09 8.72 3.45
C PRO A 46 1.83 9.58 3.68
N ASP A 47 1.82 10.79 3.12
CA ASP A 47 0.73 11.77 3.15
C ASP A 47 -0.33 11.54 2.06
N TRP A 48 -0.11 10.59 1.15
CA TRP A 48 -1.07 10.29 0.10
C TRP A 48 -2.40 9.81 0.70
N SER A 49 -3.48 10.42 0.24
CA SER A 49 -4.85 10.00 0.49
C SER A 49 -5.57 9.88 -0.84
N PRO A 50 -6.44 8.88 -1.04
CA PRO A 50 -7.22 8.78 -2.27
C PRO A 50 -8.11 10.02 -2.40
N GLU A 51 -8.14 10.63 -3.59
CA GLU A 51 -8.91 11.87 -3.85
C GLU A 51 -10.43 11.63 -3.74
N GLU A 52 -10.88 10.38 -3.92
CA GLU A 52 -12.24 9.94 -3.67
C GLU A 52 -12.23 8.56 -2.99
N PRO A 53 -13.14 8.29 -2.02
CA PRO A 53 -13.27 6.95 -1.48
C PRO A 53 -13.60 5.99 -2.62
N VAL A 54 -12.88 4.87 -2.69
CA VAL A 54 -13.20 3.79 -3.63
C VAL A 54 -14.57 3.24 -3.22
N THR A 55 -15.65 3.82 -3.77
CA THR A 55 -17.00 3.28 -3.62
C THR A 55 -17.04 1.96 -4.36
N HIS A 56 -16.98 0.86 -3.60
CA HIS A 56 -17.42 -0.44 -4.08
C HIS A 56 -18.93 -0.34 -4.31
N CYS A 57 -19.34 -0.24 -5.58
CA CYS A 57 -20.74 -0.38 -6.00
C CYS A 57 -21.17 -1.86 -5.98
#